data_AF-A0A0L0BYP4-F1
#
_entry.id   AF-A0A0L0BYP4-F1
#
_cell.length_a   1.000
_cell.length_b   1.000
_cell.length_c   1.000
_cell.angle_alpha   90.00
_cell.angle_beta   90.00
_cell.angle_gamma   90.00
#
_symmetry.space_group_name_H-M   'P 1'
#
loop_
_entity.id
_entity.type
_entity.pdbx_description
1 polymer ?
#
loop_
_entity_poly.entity_id
_entity_poly.type
_entity_poly.pdbx_seq_one_letter_code
_entity_poly.pdbx_strand_id
1 'polypeptide(L)'
;FAWESPVRDLRAAHALELGFVFDTLTTDQAVRLAGDDAPADLARDMHRAWVAFITTGDPGWPAFGADRTTKVWDAASHVTPQRRAAVVDALG
;
A
#
# COMPACT_ATOMS: atom_id res chain seq x y z
N PHE A 1 -1.83 1.53 -3.53
CA PHE A 1 -1.27 0.17 -3.41
C PHE A 1 -1.05 -0.36 -4.82
N ALA A 2 0.11 -0.95 -5.11
CA ALA A 2 0.51 -1.30 -6.47
C ALA A 2 0.98 -2.76 -6.61
N TRP A 3 1.30 -3.44 -5.50
CA TRP A 3 1.61 -4.86 -5.54
C TRP A 3 0.47 -5.66 -6.16
N GLU A 4 0.80 -6.57 -7.07
CA GLU A 4 -0.17 -7.36 -7.81
C GLU A 4 -0.30 -8.75 -7.20
N SER A 5 -1.51 -9.09 -6.76
CA SER A 5 -1.80 -10.44 -6.28
C SER A 5 -1.65 -11.48 -7.39
N PRO A 6 -1.01 -12.64 -7.12
CA PRO A 6 -0.96 -13.78 -8.04
C PRO A 6 -2.29 -14.56 -8.09
N VAL A 7 -3.26 -14.23 -7.23
CA VAL A 7 -4.54 -14.93 -7.18
C VAL A 7 -5.38 -14.51 -8.39
N ARG A 8 -5.46 -15.41 -9.39
CA ARG A 8 -6.22 -15.21 -10.64
C ARG A 8 -5.75 -13.92 -11.34
N ASP A 9 -6.68 -13.01 -11.69
CA ASP A 9 -6.39 -11.71 -12.29
C ASP A 9 -6.78 -10.56 -11.34
N LEU A 10 -6.67 -10.77 -10.02
CA LEU A 10 -7.00 -9.73 -9.04
C LEU A 10 -6.04 -8.54 -9.14
N ARG A 11 -4.74 -8.76 -9.39
CA ARG A 11 -3.72 -7.71 -9.44
C ARG A 11 -3.79 -6.83 -8.19
N ALA A 12 -3.62 -5.52 -8.31
CA ALA A 12 -3.82 -4.55 -7.23
C ALA A 12 -5.32 -4.26 -6.98
N ALA A 13 -6.10 -5.31 -6.67
CA ALA A 13 -7.54 -5.21 -6.46
C ALA A 13 -7.92 -4.36 -5.24
N HIS A 14 -9.18 -3.93 -5.22
CA HIS A 14 -9.80 -3.30 -4.06
C HIS A 14 -9.69 -4.19 -2.81
N ALA A 15 -9.38 -3.57 -1.67
CA ALA A 15 -9.26 -4.17 -0.34
C ALA A 15 -8.14 -5.22 -0.17
N LEU A 16 -7.33 -5.48 -1.20
CA LEU A 16 -6.20 -6.39 -1.12
C LEU A 16 -5.20 -5.96 -0.04
N GLU A 17 -5.01 -4.66 0.14
CA GLU A 17 -4.06 -4.09 1.07
C GLU A 17 -4.40 -4.35 2.55
N LEU A 18 -5.64 -4.72 2.88
CA LEU A 18 -6.06 -4.88 4.27
C LEU A 18 -5.21 -5.92 5.02
N GLY A 19 -4.91 -7.06 4.38
CA GLY A 19 -4.02 -8.07 4.96
C GLY A 19 -2.61 -7.54 5.25
N PHE A 20 -2.13 -6.60 4.43
CA PHE A 20 -0.82 -5.95 4.59
C PHE A 20 -0.85 -4.86 5.67
N VAL A 21 -1.91 -4.06 5.74
CA VAL A 21 -2.10 -3.02 6.77
C VAL A 21 -2.05 -3.61 8.17
N PHE A 22 -2.68 -4.77 8.36
CA PHE A 22 -2.79 -5.42 9.67
C PHE A 22 -1.67 -6.43 9.96
N ASP A 23 -0.75 -6.69 9.02
CA ASP A 23 0.25 -7.76 9.13
C ASP A 23 -0.36 -9.14 9.45
N THR A 24 -1.42 -9.50 8.70
CA THR A 24 -2.24 -10.71 8.93
C THR A 24 -2.34 -11.61 7.69
N LEU A 25 -1.26 -11.66 6.90
CA LEU A 25 -1.21 -12.38 5.62
C LEU A 25 -1.53 -13.88 5.74
N THR A 26 -1.35 -14.49 6.91
CA THR A 26 -1.61 -15.92 7.14
C THR A 26 -3.08 -16.25 7.46
N THR A 27 -3.97 -15.26 7.49
CA THR A 27 -5.40 -15.51 7.73
C THR A 27 -6.08 -16.00 6.46
N ASP A 28 -7.09 -16.87 6.59
CA ASP A 28 -7.86 -17.38 5.44
C ASP A 28 -8.43 -16.25 4.55
N GLN A 29 -8.78 -15.11 5.15
CA GLN A 29 -9.30 -13.95 4.41
C GLN A 29 -8.20 -13.32 3.55
N ALA A 30 -7.01 -13.10 4.12
CA ALA A 30 -5.87 -12.53 3.41
C ALA A 30 -5.34 -13.47 2.33
N VAL A 31 -5.19 -14.77 2.63
CA VAL A 31 -4.73 -15.78 1.66
C VAL A 31 -5.64 -15.85 0.43
N ARG A 32 -6.96 -15.72 0.60
CA ARG A 32 -7.88 -15.72 -0.54
C ARG A 32 -7.71 -14.53 -1.50
N LEU A 33 -7.11 -13.44 -1.04
CA LEU A 33 -6.87 -12.23 -1.84
C LEU A 33 -5.41 -12.11 -2.29
N ALA A 34 -4.45 -12.45 -1.44
CA ALA A 34 -3.02 -12.25 -1.64
C ALA A 34 -2.24 -13.53 -1.98
N GLY A 35 -2.85 -14.71 -1.80
CA GLY A 35 -2.16 -15.99 -1.92
C GLY A 35 -1.28 -16.32 -0.72
N ASP A 36 -0.73 -17.53 -0.72
CA ASP A 36 0.06 -18.06 0.40
C ASP A 36 1.44 -17.39 0.54
N ASP A 37 2.02 -16.97 -0.60
CA ASP A 37 3.38 -16.41 -0.68
C ASP A 37 3.41 -14.88 -0.81
N ALA A 38 2.40 -14.20 -0.27
CA ALA A 38 2.37 -12.75 -0.23
C ALA A 38 3.59 -12.17 0.52
N PRO A 39 4.20 -11.06 0.05
CA PRO A 39 5.47 -10.58 0.58
C PRO A 39 5.33 -10.07 2.02
N ALA A 40 5.83 -10.84 2.98
CA ALA A 40 5.76 -10.51 4.41
C ALA A 40 6.48 -9.20 4.77
N ASP A 41 7.59 -8.87 4.10
CA ASP A 41 8.31 -7.63 4.37
C ASP A 41 7.50 -6.39 3.95
N LEU A 42 6.68 -6.49 2.88
CA LEU A 42 5.75 -5.44 2.50
C LEU A 42 4.69 -5.21 3.57
N ALA A 43 4.12 -6.29 4.13
CA ALA A 43 3.14 -6.20 5.20
C ALA A 43 3.76 -5.57 6.46
N ARG A 44 4.94 -6.03 6.87
CA ARG A 44 5.66 -5.48 8.03
C ARG A 44 5.97 -3.99 7.86
N ASP A 45 6.45 -3.59 6.69
CA ASP A 45 6.78 -2.19 6.41
C ASP A 45 5.53 -1.31 6.40
N MET A 46 4.43 -1.78 5.80
CA MET A 46 3.16 -1.04 5.75
C MET A 46 2.54 -0.93 7.16
N HIS A 47 2.50 -2.03 7.90
CA HIS A 47 2.00 -2.06 9.27
C HIS A 47 2.80 -1.12 10.18
N ARG A 48 4.14 -1.15 10.11
CA ARG A 48 5.01 -0.23 10.86
C ARG A 48 4.69 1.22 10.55
N ALA A 49 4.49 1.58 9.27
CA ALA A 49 4.13 2.94 8.89
C ALA A 49 2.76 3.37 9.45
N TRP A 50 1.77 2.48 9.44
CA TRP A 50 0.47 2.73 10.06
C TRP A 50 0.56 2.96 11.57
N VAL A 51 1.31 2.10 12.27
CA VAL A 51 1.54 2.26 13.72
C VAL A 51 2.29 3.56 14.03
N ALA A 52 3.32 3.90 13.24
CA ALA A 52 4.07 5.14 13.42
C ALA A 52 3.18 6.37 13.23
N PHE A 53 2.31 6.36 12.21
CA PHE A 53 1.33 7.42 12.01
C PHE A 53 0.36 7.56 13.19
N ILE A 54 -0.20 6.45 13.68
CA ILE A 54 -1.16 6.47 14.80
C ILE A 54 -0.50 7.00 16.08
N THR A 55 0.75 6.62 16.33
CA THR A 55 1.44 6.93 17.58
C THR A 55 2.14 8.29 17.58
N THR A 56 2.59 8.77 16.43
CA THR A 56 3.44 9.97 16.32
C THR A 56 2.94 11.01 15.31
N GLY A 57 2.01 10.64 14.41
CA GLY A 57 1.60 11.46 13.28
C GLY A 57 2.54 11.39 12.06
N ASP A 58 3.68 10.70 12.15
CA ASP A 58 4.64 10.56 11.06
C ASP A 58 4.74 9.10 10.57
N PRO A 59 4.34 8.80 9.31
CA PRO A 59 4.44 7.47 8.74
C PRO A 59 5.82 7.15 8.13
N GLY A 60 6.77 8.10 8.15
CA GLY A 60 8.13 7.94 7.63
C GLY A 60 8.33 8.40 6.18
N TRP A 61 7.45 9.24 5.64
CA TRP A 61 7.66 9.93 4.37
C TRP A 61 7.04 11.34 4.39
N PRO A 62 7.46 12.26 3.49
CA PRO A 62 6.97 13.63 3.48
C PRO A 62 5.45 13.73 3.37
N ALA A 63 4.85 14.64 4.12
CA ALA A 63 3.42 14.94 4.04
C ALA A 63 3.01 15.32 2.61
N PHE A 64 1.79 14.95 2.23
CA PHE A 64 1.24 15.34 0.94
C PHE A 64 1.07 16.86 0.89
N GLY A 65 1.67 17.50 -0.11
CA GLY A 65 1.70 18.96 -0.27
C GLY A 65 1.80 19.37 -1.73
N ALA A 66 2.44 20.50 -2.02
CA ALA A 66 2.58 21.03 -3.39
C ALA A 66 3.25 20.04 -4.36
N ASP A 67 4.27 19.30 -3.89
CA ASP A 67 4.98 18.29 -4.69
C ASP A 67 4.18 16.99 -4.86
N ARG A 68 3.01 16.88 -4.21
CA ARG A 68 2.09 15.73 -4.25
C ARG A 68 2.79 14.39 -3.98
N THR A 69 3.77 14.41 -3.08
CA THR A 69 4.56 13.24 -2.69
C THR A 69 3.68 12.11 -2.18
N THR A 70 3.81 10.93 -2.77
CA THR A 70 2.97 9.76 -2.50
C THR A 70 3.84 8.52 -2.26
N LYS A 71 3.54 7.77 -1.20
CA LYS A 71 4.11 6.43 -0.99
C LYS A 71 3.39 5.42 -1.87
N VAL A 72 4.14 4.72 -2.72
CA VAL A 72 3.68 3.59 -3.53
C VAL A 72 4.14 2.31 -2.83
N TRP A 73 3.16 1.55 -2.33
CA TRP A 73 3.36 0.22 -1.75
C TRP A 73 3.39 -0.84 -2.84
N ASP A 74 4.53 -1.51 -2.99
CA ASP A 74 4.82 -2.56 -3.97
C ASP A 74 5.93 -3.49 -3.42
N ALA A 75 6.26 -4.57 -4.11
CA ALA A 75 7.40 -5.43 -3.80
C ALA A 75 8.70 -4.63 -3.64
N ALA A 76 8.87 -3.59 -4.47
CA ALA A 76 9.87 -2.54 -4.31
C ALA A 76 9.17 -1.19 -4.05
N SER A 77 8.78 -0.98 -2.79
CA SER A 77 8.06 0.22 -2.37
C SER A 77 8.93 1.48 -2.49
N HIS A 78 8.35 2.57 -2.99
CA HIS A 78 9.07 3.83 -3.22
C HIS A 78 8.17 5.04 -2.96
N VAL A 79 8.78 6.21 -2.85
CA VAL A 79 8.10 7.50 -2.70
C VAL A 79 8.31 8.29 -3.99
N THR A 80 7.24 8.82 -4.56
CA THR A 80 7.27 9.56 -5.84
C THR A 80 6.17 10.61 -5.86
N PRO A 81 6.29 11.69 -6.66
CA PRO A 81 5.15 12.55 -6.96
C PRO A 81 3.96 11.76 -7.51
N GLN A 82 2.76 12.22 -7.20
CA GLN A 82 1.50 11.58 -7.62
C GLN A 82 1.48 11.36 -9.14
N ARG A 83 1.26 10.10 -9.54
CA ARG A 83 1.07 9.76 -10.95
C ARG A 83 -0.26 10.32 -11.47
N ARG A 84 -0.30 10.65 -12.77
CA ARG A 84 -1.49 11.18 -13.47
C ARG A 84 -2.09 12.44 -12.83
N ALA A 85 -1.26 13.28 -12.19
CA ALA A 85 -1.68 14.52 -11.55
C ALA A 85 -2.57 15.40 -12.46
N ALA A 86 -2.20 15.57 -13.74
CA ALA A 86 -3.00 16.36 -14.69
C ALA A 86 -4.42 15.79 -14.94
N VAL A 87 -4.59 14.46 -14.92
CA VAL A 87 -5.92 13.84 -15.08
C VAL A 87 -6.75 14.07 -13.83
N VAL A 88 -6.14 13.94 -12.65
CA VAL A 88 -6.80 14.20 -11.37
C VAL A 88 -7.24 15.66 -11.27
N ASP A 89 -6.38 16.60 -11.70
CA ASP A 89 -6.66 18.04 -11.69
C ASP A 89 -7.80 18.43 -12.63
N ALA A 90 -7.96 17.71 -13.75
CA ALA A 90 -9.05 17.96 -14.70
C ALA A 90 -10.44 17.51 -14.19
N LEU A 91 -10.51 16.81 -13.05
CA LEU A 91 -11.76 16.35 -12.43
C LEU A 91 -12.28 17.27 -11.32
N GLY A 92 -11.52 18.31 -10.95
CA GLY A 92 -11.89 19.32 -9.95
C GLY A 92 -12.32 20.63 -10.58
#